data_AF-A0A8T3MDU8-F1
#
_entry.id   AF-A0A8T3MDU8-F1
#
_cell.length_a   1.000
_cell.length_b   1.000
_cell.length_c   1.000
_cell.angle_alpha   90.00
_cell.angle_beta   90.00
_cell.angle_gamma   90.00
#
_symmetry.space_group_name_H-M   'P 1'
#
loop_
_entity.id
_entity.type
_entity.pdbx_description
1 polymer ?
#
loop_
_entity_poly.entity_id
_entity_poly.type
_entity_poly.pdbx_seq_one_letter_code
_entity_poly.pdbx_strand_id
1 'polypeptide(L)'
;VLLAAAVATKGAPAFWRAVRGGAAALGVGVLLVGLVGLFAFEAAFEVFHRLFFAGGTYTFDPRSERLVQLFPQRFWFETSLAVGVAILVLCAIAVTLARRRMRSERPSAVGAARASLEAVG
;
A
#
# COMPACT_ATOMS: atom_id res chain seq x y z
N VAL A 1 8.74 11.60 -10.11
CA VAL A 1 9.54 11.68 -8.85
C VAL A 1 9.88 10.29 -8.30
N LEU A 2 8.92 9.39 -8.03
CA LEU A 2 9.21 8.03 -7.55
C LEU A 2 9.98 7.16 -8.56
N LEU A 3 9.68 7.28 -9.86
CA LEU A 3 10.43 6.60 -10.94
C LEU A 3 11.89 7.09 -11.05
N ALA A 4 12.16 8.36 -10.76
CA ALA A 4 13.51 8.92 -10.83
C ALA A 4 14.40 8.43 -9.68
N ALA A 5 13.85 8.28 -8.47
CA ALA A 5 14.57 7.73 -7.32
C ALA A 5 14.91 6.24 -7.51
N ALA A 6 14.02 5.47 -8.14
CA ALA A 6 14.24 4.06 -8.45
C ALA A 6 15.29 3.84 -9.55
N VAL A 7 15.38 4.75 -10.53
CA VAL A 7 16.38 4.68 -11.61
C VAL A 7 17.75 5.20 -11.15
N ALA A 8 17.80 6.15 -10.21
CA ALA A 8 19.04 6.73 -9.70
C ALA A 8 19.76 5.82 -8.67
N THR A 9 19.06 4.87 -8.03
CA THR A 9 19.63 3.99 -6.99
C THR A 9 19.73 2.55 -7.49
N LYS A 10 20.58 2.33 -8.50
CA LYS A 10 20.94 0.96 -8.94
C LYS A 10 21.60 0.20 -7.78
N GLY A 11 20.89 -0.77 -7.19
CA GLY A 11 21.51 -1.87 -6.41
C GLY A 11 21.97 -1.58 -4.98
N ALA A 12 21.52 -0.49 -4.33
CA ALA A 12 21.86 -0.28 -2.93
C ALA A 12 20.91 -1.10 -2.02
N PRO A 13 21.41 -1.90 -1.05
CA PRO A 13 20.57 -2.62 -0.09
C PRO A 13 19.65 -1.69 0.72
N ALA A 14 20.01 -0.41 0.84
CA ALA A 14 19.16 0.63 1.43
C ALA A 14 17.87 0.89 0.63
N PHE A 15 17.93 0.88 -0.71
CA PHE A 15 16.76 1.05 -1.57
C PHE A 15 15.74 -0.07 -1.35
N TRP A 16 16.18 -1.33 -1.41
CA TRP A 16 15.27 -2.46 -1.20
C TRP A 16 14.72 -2.54 0.22
N ARG A 17 15.49 -2.10 1.22
CA ARG A 17 14.97 -1.92 2.60
C ARG A 17 13.85 -0.88 2.65
N ALA A 18 14.03 0.26 1.98
CA ALA A 18 13.02 1.32 1.91
C ALA A 18 11.76 0.85 1.17
N VAL A 19 11.91 0.19 0.02
CA VAL A 19 10.78 -0.40 -0.74
C VAL A 19 10.01 -1.39 0.13
N ARG A 20 10.69 -2.31 0.82
CA ARG A 20 10.04 -3.28 1.72
C ARG A 20 9.30 -2.58 2.87
N GLY A 21 9.92 -1.58 3.48
CA GLY A 21 9.35 -0.81 4.58
C GLY A 21 8.11 -0.04 4.15
N GLY A 22 8.21 0.72 3.04
CA GLY A 22 7.10 1.48 2.48
C GLY A 22 5.93 0.60 2.05
N ALA A 23 6.20 -0.51 1.35
CA ALA A 23 5.16 -1.45 0.93
C ALA A 23 4.46 -2.11 2.13
N ALA A 24 5.20 -2.48 3.18
CA ALA A 24 4.62 -3.04 4.40
C ALA A 24 3.78 -2.01 5.16
N ALA A 25 4.29 -0.78 5.32
CA ALA A 25 3.57 0.30 5.99
C ALA A 25 2.28 0.66 5.25
N LEU A 26 2.33 0.76 3.91
CA LEU A 26 1.15 0.98 3.08
C LEU A 26 0.14 -0.16 3.24
N GLY A 27 0.59 -1.42 3.18
CA GLY A 27 -0.29 -2.57 3.35
C GLY A 27 -1.01 -2.57 4.70
N VAL A 28 -0.29 -2.26 5.79
CA VAL A 28 -0.89 -2.09 7.12
C VAL A 28 -1.89 -0.94 7.13
N GLY A 29 -1.55 0.21 6.55
CA GLY A 29 -2.45 1.36 6.46
C GLY A 29 -3.75 1.03 5.72
N VAL A 30 -3.67 0.32 4.60
CA VAL A 30 -4.84 -0.13 3.84
C VAL A 30 -5.70 -1.09 4.65
N LEU A 31 -5.10 -2.03 5.40
CA LEU A 31 -5.85 -2.92 6.28
C LEU A 31 -6.59 -2.16 7.38
N LEU A 32 -5.94 -1.19 8.01
CA LEU A 32 -6.55 -0.38 9.07
C LEU A 32 -7.71 0.47 8.53
N VAL A 33 -7.50 1.16 7.41
CA VAL A 33 -8.56 1.96 6.76
C VAL A 33 -9.69 1.06 6.26
N GLY A 34 -9.36 -0.10 5.69
CA GLY A 34 -10.35 -1.10 5.27
C GLY A 34 -11.18 -1.62 6.43
N LEU A 35 -10.58 -1.81 7.61
CA LEU A 35 -11.29 -2.23 8.83
C LEU A 35 -12.28 -1.15 9.29
N VAL A 36 -11.87 0.12 9.28
CA VAL A 36 -12.76 1.25 9.57
C VAL A 36 -13.89 1.31 8.55
N GLY A 37 -13.58 1.16 7.26
CA GLY A 37 -14.59 1.11 6.20
C GLY A 37 -15.55 -0.06 6.33
N LEU A 38 -15.12 -1.19 6.89
CA LEU A 38 -15.99 -2.36 7.09
C LEU A 38 -16.96 -2.21 8.27
N PHE A 39 -16.49 -1.62 9.38
CA PHE A 39 -17.26 -1.57 10.63
C PHE A 39 -17.87 -0.20 10.94
N ALA A 40 -17.39 0.87 10.33
CA ALA A 40 -17.75 2.25 10.63
C ALA A 40 -17.90 3.12 9.38
N PHE A 41 -18.36 2.53 8.26
CA PHE A 41 -18.52 3.24 6.98
C PHE A 41 -19.37 4.51 7.11
N GLU A 42 -20.56 4.41 7.72
CA GLU A 42 -21.49 5.55 7.84
C GLU A 42 -20.88 6.71 8.64
N ALA A 43 -20.22 6.40 9.76
CA ALA A 43 -19.55 7.41 10.59
C ALA A 43 -18.37 8.05 9.83
N ALA A 44 -17.56 7.24 9.14
CA ALA A 44 -16.45 7.74 8.33
C ALA A 44 -16.93 8.63 7.18
N PHE A 45 -18.01 8.22 6.49
CA PHE A 45 -18.67 9.01 5.44
C PHE A 45 -19.17 10.34 6.00
N GLU A 46 -19.89 10.34 7.13
CA GLU A 46 -20.44 11.56 7.71
C GLU A 46 -19.34 12.52 8.18
N VAL A 47 -18.29 12.01 8.84
CA VAL A 47 -17.15 12.84 9.28
C VAL A 47 -16.45 13.44 8.07
N PHE A 48 -16.15 12.65 7.05
CA PHE A 48 -15.54 13.16 5.82
C PHE A 48 -16.39 14.29 5.22
N HIS A 49 -17.69 14.08 5.06
CA HIS A 49 -18.53 15.09 4.40
C HIS A 49 -18.69 16.36 5.23
N ARG A 50 -18.83 16.27 6.56
CA ARG A 50 -18.91 17.47 7.41
C ARG A 50 -17.64 18.31 7.40
N LEU A 51 -16.48 17.71 7.14
CA LEU A 51 -15.22 18.45 7.07
C LEU A 51 -15.09 19.27 5.79
N PHE A 52 -15.68 18.81 4.69
CA PHE A 52 -15.50 19.42 3.36
C PHE A 52 -16.75 20.10 2.80
N PHE A 53 -17.94 19.84 3.36
CA PHE A 53 -19.21 20.28 2.82
C PHE A 53 -20.13 20.85 3.90
N ALA A 54 -20.98 21.81 3.50
CA ALA A 54 -22.02 22.33 4.36
C ALA A 54 -23.13 21.28 4.60
N GLY A 55 -23.77 21.33 5.77
CA GLY A 55 -24.86 20.43 6.11
C GLY A 55 -25.97 20.41 5.05
N GLY A 56 -26.50 19.23 4.75
CA GLY A 56 -27.56 19.03 3.75
C GLY A 56 -27.09 18.97 2.30
N THR A 57 -25.85 19.34 1.98
CA THR A 57 -25.33 19.31 0.58
C THR A 57 -24.80 17.93 0.15
N TYR A 58 -24.66 17.00 1.08
CA TYR A 58 -24.17 15.64 0.87
C TYR A 58 -25.21 14.56 1.23
N THR A 59 -26.43 14.97 1.55
CA THR A 59 -27.56 14.08 1.82
C THR A 59 -28.44 14.04 0.58
N PHE A 60 -28.37 12.94 -0.15
CA PHE A 60 -29.06 12.80 -1.43
C PHE A 60 -30.32 11.94 -1.30
N ASP A 61 -31.36 12.24 -2.08
CA ASP A 61 -32.58 11.43 -2.19
C ASP A 61 -32.44 10.38 -3.30
N PRO A 62 -32.36 9.07 -2.98
CA PRO A 62 -32.23 8.01 -3.99
C PRO A 62 -33.38 7.92 -4.99
N ARG A 63 -34.54 8.53 -4.72
CA ARG A 63 -35.70 8.50 -5.63
C ARG A 63 -35.61 9.53 -6.74
N SER A 64 -34.95 10.64 -6.49
CA SER A 64 -34.97 11.80 -7.39
C SER A 64 -33.59 12.19 -7.91
N GLU A 65 -32.52 11.82 -7.20
CA GLU A 65 -31.17 12.33 -7.49
C GLU A 65 -30.25 11.27 -8.10
N ARG A 66 -29.67 11.61 -9.26
CA ARG A 66 -28.90 10.67 -10.09
C ARG A 66 -27.60 10.20 -9.45
N LEU A 67 -26.97 11.01 -8.59
CA LEU A 67 -25.64 10.71 -8.06
C LEU A 67 -25.63 9.39 -7.27
N VAL A 68 -26.58 9.20 -6.36
CA VAL A 68 -26.65 7.97 -5.55
C VAL A 68 -27.32 6.81 -6.28
N GLN A 69 -28.07 7.07 -7.35
CA GLN A 69 -28.57 6.03 -8.25
C GLN A 69 -27.44 5.41 -9.08
N LEU A 70 -26.52 6.25 -9.59
CA LEU A 70 -25.36 5.80 -10.36
C LEU A 70 -24.24 5.24 -9.48
N PHE A 71 -24.04 5.82 -8.30
CA PHE A 71 -22.99 5.41 -7.35
C PHE A 71 -23.60 5.00 -6.00
N PRO A 72 -24.39 3.91 -5.96
CA PRO A 72 -24.99 3.44 -4.72
C PRO A 72 -23.91 2.99 -3.73
N GLN A 73 -24.25 2.89 -2.45
CA GLN A 73 -23.32 2.45 -1.41
C GLN A 73 -22.60 1.14 -1.74
N ARG A 74 -23.31 0.18 -2.35
CA ARG A 74 -22.73 -1.09 -2.80
C ARG A 74 -21.62 -0.90 -3.83
N PHE A 75 -21.77 0.03 -4.77
CA PHE A 75 -20.73 0.35 -5.77
C PHE A 75 -19.45 0.84 -5.07
N TRP A 76 -19.59 1.74 -4.09
CA TRP A 76 -18.44 2.23 -3.33
C TRP A 76 -17.76 1.12 -2.55
N PHE A 77 -18.54 0.27 -1.86
CA PHE A 77 -18.00 -0.86 -1.12
C PHE A 77 -17.23 -1.83 -2.02
N GLU A 78 -17.83 -2.28 -3.12
CA GLU A 78 -17.21 -3.24 -4.05
C GLU A 78 -15.96 -2.63 -4.71
N THR A 79 -16.01 -1.36 -5.09
CA THR A 79 -14.86 -0.64 -5.69
C THR A 79 -13.72 -0.47 -4.69
N SER A 80 -14.02 -0.02 -3.46
CA SER A 80 -13.03 0.11 -2.39
C SER A 80 -12.40 -1.24 -2.02
N LEU A 81 -13.19 -2.31 -2.00
CA LEU A 81 -12.70 -3.66 -1.77
C LEU A 81 -11.76 -4.11 -2.89
N ALA A 82 -12.16 -3.95 -4.16
CA ALA A 82 -11.34 -4.32 -5.31
C ALA A 82 -10.00 -3.56 -5.33
N VAL A 83 -10.03 -2.24 -5.12
CA VAL A 83 -8.83 -1.41 -5.05
C VAL A 83 -7.97 -1.78 -3.84
N GLY A 84 -8.57 -1.98 -2.67
CA GLY A 84 -7.86 -2.40 -1.46
C GLY A 84 -7.13 -3.73 -1.65
N VAL A 85 -7.80 -4.73 -2.23
CA VAL A 85 -7.19 -6.03 -2.56
C VAL A 85 -6.05 -5.85 -3.57
N ALA A 86 -6.25 -5.07 -4.63
CA ALA A 86 -5.21 -4.81 -5.63
C ALA A 86 -3.95 -4.19 -4.99
N ILE A 87 -4.12 -3.20 -4.09
CA ILE A 87 -3.01 -2.59 -3.37
C ILE A 87 -2.31 -3.63 -2.48
N LEU A 88 -3.05 -4.44 -1.73
CA LEU A 88 -2.46 -5.47 -0.87
C LEU A 88 -1.65 -6.50 -1.67
N VAL A 89 -2.14 -6.92 -2.84
CA VAL A 89 -1.40 -7.81 -3.75
C VAL A 89 -0.11 -7.15 -4.22
N LEU A 90 -0.16 -5.89 -4.66
CA LEU A 90 1.03 -5.14 -5.09
C LEU A 90 2.04 -4.97 -3.95
N CYS A 91 1.57 -4.68 -2.73
CA CYS A 91 2.41 -4.61 -1.54
C CYS A 91 3.09 -5.97 -1.25
N ALA A 92 2.35 -7.07 -1.35
CA ALA A 92 2.89 -8.42 -1.14
C ALA A 92 3.98 -8.76 -2.18
N ILE A 93 3.75 -8.41 -3.45
CA ILE A 93 4.73 -8.57 -4.54
C ILE A 93 5.97 -7.73 -4.24
N ALA A 94 5.82 -6.45 -3.91
CA ALA A 94 6.94 -5.54 -3.63
C ALA A 94 7.78 -6.01 -2.44
N VAL A 95 7.14 -6.43 -1.35
CA VAL A 95 7.81 -7.00 -0.17
C VAL A 95 8.57 -8.27 -0.54
N THR A 96 7.96 -9.15 -1.34
CA THR A 96 8.59 -10.41 -1.77
C THR A 96 9.81 -10.17 -2.65
N LEU A 97 9.69 -9.27 -3.64
CA LEU A 97 10.77 -8.92 -4.54
C LEU A 97 11.93 -8.26 -3.79
N ALA A 98 11.64 -7.30 -2.90
CA ALA A 98 12.65 -6.67 -2.07
C ALA A 98 13.40 -7.67 -1.18
N ARG A 99 12.68 -8.62 -0.55
CA ARG A 99 13.30 -9.70 0.23
C ARG A 99 14.21 -10.58 -0.63
N ARG A 100 13.80 -10.95 -1.85
CA ARG A 100 14.61 -11.78 -2.77
C ARG A 100 15.89 -11.06 -3.22
N ARG A 101 15.81 -9.78 -3.54
CA ARG A 101 16.97 -8.96 -3.95
C ARG A 101 17.98 -8.79 -2.83
N MET A 102 17.52 -8.43 -1.62
CA MET A 102 18.39 -8.32 -0.45
C MET A 102 19.08 -9.64 -0.05
N ARG A 103 18.44 -10.79 -0.29
CA ARG A 103 19.06 -12.10 -0.06
C ARG A 103 20.17 -12.42 -1.07
N SER A 104 20.03 -11.94 -2.31
CA SER A 104 21.00 -12.18 -3.39
C SER A 104 22.26 -11.32 -3.22
N GLU A 105 22.15 -10.16 -2.58
CA GLU A 105 23.27 -9.25 -2.29
C GLU A 105 24.07 -9.62 -1.03
N ARG A 106 23.59 -10.56 -0.19
CA ARG A 106 24.38 -11.04 0.95
C ARG A 106 25.54 -11.91 0.41
N PRO A 107 26.81 -11.59 0.74
CA PRO A 107 27.92 -12.49 0.41
C PRO A 107 27.61 -13.88 0.93
N SER A 108 27.75 -14.89 0.07
CA SER A 108 27.58 -16.28 0.51
C SER A 108 28.53 -16.55 1.69
N ALA A 109 28.07 -17.27 2.71
CA ALA A 109 28.92 -17.63 3.86
C ALA A 109 30.20 -18.35 3.40
N VAL A 110 30.13 -19.06 2.27
CA VAL A 110 31.26 -19.68 1.58
C VAL A 110 32.24 -18.65 1.03
N GLY A 111 31.77 -17.59 0.37
CA GLY A 111 32.62 -16.52 -0.14
C GLY A 111 33.30 -15.70 0.97
N ALA A 112 32.58 -15.44 2.07
CA ALA A 112 33.15 -14.78 3.25
C ALA A 112 34.22 -15.66 3.93
N ALA A 113 33.96 -16.95 4.09
CA ALA A 113 34.91 -17.89 4.67
C ALA A 113 36.18 -18.06 3.80
N ARG A 114 36.03 -18.07 2.47
CA ARG A 114 37.15 -18.17 1.53
C ARG A 114 38.04 -16.92 1.57
N ALA A 115 37.44 -15.74 1.61
CA ALA A 115 38.16 -14.47 1.77
C ALA A 115 38.90 -14.38 3.11
N SER A 116 38.34 -14.94 4.19
CA SER A 116 39.04 -15.02 5.48
C SER A 116 40.22 -15.99 5.46
N LEU A 117 40.16 -17.08 4.70
CA LEU A 117 41.27 -18.02 4.54
C LEU A 117 42.41 -17.43 3.70
N GLU A 118 42.08 -16.71 2.63
CA GLU A 118 43.05 -16.02 1.77
C GLU A 118 43.73 -14.82 2.47
N ALA A 119 43.08 -14.21 3.46
CA ALA A 119 43.66 -13.10 4.22
C ALA A 119 44.65 -13.53 5.31
N VAL A 120 44.72 -14.83 5.63
CA VAL A 120 45.55 -15.38 6.72
C VAL A 120 46.74 -16.20 6.19
N GLY A 121 46.75 -16.57 4.91
CA GLY A 121 47.86 -17.25 4.23
C GLY A 121 48.77 -16.30 3.49
#